data_AF-A0A1V6UVI9-F1
#
_entry.id   AF-A0A1V6UVI9-F1
#
_cell.length_a   1.000
_cell.length_b   1.000
_cell.length_c   1.000
_cell.angle_alpha   90.00
_cell.angle_beta   90.00
_cell.angle_gamma   90.00
#
_symmetry.space_group_name_H-M   'P 1'
#
loop_
_entity.id
_entity.type
_entity.pdbx_description
1 polymer ?
#
loop_
_entity_poly.entity_id
_entity_poly.type
_entity_poly.pdbx_seq_one_letter_code
_entity_poly.pdbx_strand_id
1 'polypeptide(L)'
;MSKPQDRFWSDGGAYDSPMENPTFKCYLNVWNWDQLRMIKVKGTAKVFPPDGDVELSVLAPLGDYLSPEVCAITVDDDGLLTEVSMVPEEDDTMFLAYPPLSLCGSLADCRTIQYSKFDELDRLSPFIDLVSYKDESGVPQKVAFKFNVLNKPIRLRMTWDELNILKYLPPHPNLVPFDGVVSDESRVIGFATKYIPSEILEDLKAPFRFEWLRQLTQVVDFLNLEYGIMHQDLAPRNLLIEPCTHKVLLFDFDWAA
;
A
#
# COMPACT_ATOMS: atom_id res chain seq x y z
N MET A 1 6.75 3.66 -15.58
CA MET A 1 7.27 2.28 -15.41
C MET A 1 7.96 2.24 -14.08
N SER A 2 7.35 1.52 -13.15
CA SER A 2 7.94 1.18 -11.86
C SER A 2 9.26 0.42 -12.07
N LYS A 3 10.20 0.57 -11.15
CA LYS A 3 11.44 -0.21 -11.13
C LYS A 3 11.10 -1.66 -10.76
N PRO A 4 11.90 -2.66 -11.19
CA PRO A 4 11.69 -4.06 -10.79
C PRO A 4 11.72 -4.34 -9.28
N GLN A 5 12.20 -3.38 -8.48
CA GLN A 5 12.22 -3.44 -7.02
C GLN A 5 10.87 -3.03 -6.41
N ASP A 6 10.13 -2.15 -7.09
CA ASP A 6 8.88 -1.56 -6.58
C ASP A 6 7.74 -2.59 -6.49
N ARG A 7 7.90 -3.77 -7.11
CA ARG A 7 6.96 -4.92 -6.96
C ARG A 7 7.20 -5.73 -5.69
N PHE A 8 8.29 -5.49 -4.98
CA PHE A 8 8.63 -6.22 -3.78
C PHE A 8 8.49 -5.31 -2.57
N TRP A 9 7.89 -5.83 -1.51
CA TRP A 9 7.78 -5.13 -0.23
C TRP A 9 8.30 -6.01 0.89
N SER A 10 9.27 -5.52 1.66
CA SER A 10 9.81 -6.26 2.78
C SER A 10 8.98 -6.04 4.04
N ASP A 11 8.68 -7.13 4.72
CA ASP A 11 8.01 -7.12 6.01
C ASP A 11 8.86 -6.48 7.12
N GLY A 12 10.19 -6.44 6.92
CA GLY A 12 11.16 -6.17 7.97
C GLY A 12 11.18 -7.33 8.97
N GLY A 13 12.18 -8.21 8.87
CA GLY A 13 12.23 -9.42 9.70
C GLY A 13 12.69 -9.16 11.13
N ALA A 14 12.09 -9.92 12.05
CA ALA A 14 12.55 -10.05 13.43
C ALA A 14 13.82 -10.93 13.46
N TYR A 15 14.92 -10.35 13.93
CA TYR A 15 16.15 -11.09 14.22
C TYR A 15 15.92 -11.98 15.45
N ASP A 16 15.54 -13.24 15.24
CA ASP A 16 15.56 -14.24 16.29
C ASP A 16 17.03 -14.55 16.63
N SER A 17 17.57 -13.95 17.70
CA SER A 17 18.89 -14.24 18.33
C SER A 17 20.12 -13.41 17.89
N PRO A 18 21.21 -13.36 18.70
CA PRO A 18 22.09 -12.19 18.79
C PRO A 18 22.92 -11.97 17.53
N MET A 19 22.75 -10.76 16.98
CA MET A 19 23.35 -10.19 15.76
C MET A 19 24.89 -10.20 15.68
N GLU A 20 25.59 -10.80 16.64
CA GLU A 20 27.06 -10.79 16.71
C GLU A 20 27.72 -11.91 15.89
N ASN A 21 26.97 -12.93 15.44
CA ASN A 21 27.52 -14.00 14.63
C ASN A 21 27.13 -13.87 13.14
N PRO A 22 28.06 -13.48 12.24
CA PRO A 22 27.78 -13.28 10.82
C PRO A 22 27.41 -14.58 10.07
N THR A 23 27.67 -15.74 10.67
CA THR A 23 27.31 -17.06 10.09
C THR A 23 25.93 -17.55 10.52
N PHE A 24 25.23 -16.79 11.38
CA PHE A 24 23.90 -17.15 11.83
C PHE A 24 22.93 -17.13 10.66
N LYS A 25 22.15 -18.21 10.51
CA LYS A 25 21.13 -18.31 9.46
C LYS A 25 19.90 -17.51 9.87
N CYS A 26 19.48 -16.60 9.01
CA CYS A 26 18.26 -15.83 9.17
C CYS A 26 17.42 -15.91 7.89
N TYR A 27 16.19 -15.42 7.98
CA TYR A 27 15.31 -15.29 6.85
C TYR A 27 14.52 -13.98 6.94
N LEU A 28 14.18 -13.44 5.78
CA LEU A 28 13.33 -12.29 5.61
C LEU A 28 12.16 -12.65 4.71
N ASN A 29 11.03 -12.04 4.99
CA ASN A 29 9.77 -12.34 4.36
C ASN A 29 9.44 -11.17 3.42
N VAL A 30 9.42 -11.44 2.11
CA VAL A 30 9.22 -10.43 1.06
C VAL A 30 7.91 -10.69 0.34
N TRP A 31 7.04 -9.69 0.33
CA TRP A 31 5.80 -9.73 -0.41
C TRP A 31 6.08 -9.47 -1.90
N ASN A 32 5.70 -10.41 -2.76
CA ASN A 32 5.68 -10.26 -4.21
C ASN A 32 4.31 -9.74 -4.65
N TRP A 33 4.27 -8.49 -5.10
CA TRP A 33 3.05 -7.81 -5.53
C TRP A 33 2.43 -8.44 -6.79
N ASP A 34 3.23 -9.03 -7.67
CA ASP A 34 2.73 -9.66 -8.92
C ASP A 34 1.99 -10.97 -8.65
N GLN A 35 2.45 -11.71 -7.66
CA GLN A 35 1.89 -13.01 -7.30
C GLN A 35 0.94 -12.94 -6.10
N LEU A 36 0.87 -11.79 -5.42
CA LEU A 36 0.17 -11.59 -4.14
C LEU A 36 0.54 -12.69 -3.13
N ARG A 37 1.85 -12.96 -3.00
CA ARG A 37 2.40 -14.04 -2.18
C ARG A 37 3.66 -13.61 -1.45
N MET A 38 3.93 -14.26 -0.34
CA MET A 38 5.20 -14.14 0.38
C MET A 38 6.25 -15.06 -0.24
N ILE A 39 7.45 -14.53 -0.41
CA ILE A 39 8.66 -15.28 -0.71
C ILE A 39 9.60 -15.14 0.48
N LYS A 40 9.92 -16.27 1.11
CA LYS A 40 10.89 -16.35 2.21
C LYS A 40 12.30 -16.37 1.64
N VAL A 41 13.09 -15.34 1.92
CA VAL A 41 14.49 -15.24 1.50
C VAL A 41 15.38 -15.65 2.66
N LYS A 42 16.13 -16.75 2.51
CA LYS A 42 16.99 -17.34 3.54
C LYS A 42 18.46 -17.08 3.23
N GLY A 43 19.28 -16.88 4.26
CA GLY A 43 20.71 -16.61 4.12
C GLY A 43 21.37 -16.41 5.47
N THR A 44 22.48 -15.67 5.51
CA THR A 44 23.22 -15.38 6.74
C THR A 44 23.05 -13.92 7.17
N ALA A 45 23.28 -13.64 8.45
CA ALA A 45 23.27 -12.27 9.00
C ALA A 45 24.28 -11.33 8.32
N LYS A 46 25.29 -11.88 7.63
CA LYS A 46 26.22 -11.12 6.79
C LYS A 46 25.55 -10.52 5.55
N VAL A 47 24.60 -11.24 4.96
CA VAL A 47 23.85 -10.81 3.75
C VAL A 47 22.67 -9.91 4.11
N PHE A 48 22.07 -10.14 5.29
CA PHE A 48 20.94 -9.37 5.80
C PHE A 48 21.38 -8.55 7.02
N PRO A 49 22.08 -7.42 6.80
CA PRO A 49 22.47 -6.54 7.89
C PRO A 49 21.23 -5.88 8.54
N PRO A 50 21.32 -5.45 9.81
CA PRO A 50 20.22 -4.80 10.56
C PRO A 50 19.60 -3.60 9.85
N ASP A 51 20.43 -2.84 9.14
CA ASP A 51 20.07 -1.58 8.50
C ASP A 51 20.11 -1.76 6.98
N GLY A 52 19.01 -2.25 6.39
CA GLY A 52 18.80 -2.23 4.94
C GLY A 52 17.84 -3.29 4.42
N ASP A 53 17.14 -2.95 3.32
CA ASP A 53 16.22 -3.84 2.60
C ASP A 53 16.98 -4.65 1.52
N VAL A 54 18.05 -5.34 1.91
CA VAL A 54 18.97 -6.05 0.98
C VAL A 54 18.27 -7.20 0.26
N GLU A 55 17.32 -7.85 0.92
CA GLU A 55 16.44 -8.88 0.37
C GLU A 55 15.67 -8.43 -0.87
N LEU A 56 15.29 -7.16 -0.97
CA LEU A 56 14.65 -6.62 -2.17
C LEU A 56 15.64 -6.61 -3.34
N SER A 57 16.90 -6.26 -3.07
CA SER A 57 17.97 -6.28 -4.08
C SER A 57 18.36 -7.69 -4.50
N VAL A 58 18.25 -8.67 -3.59
CA VAL A 58 18.46 -10.09 -3.89
C VAL A 58 17.33 -10.65 -4.76
N LEU A 59 16.08 -10.34 -4.43
CA LEU A 59 14.92 -10.93 -5.09
C LEU A 59 14.57 -10.24 -6.41
N ALA A 60 14.80 -8.92 -6.53
CA ALA A 60 14.55 -8.13 -7.73
C ALA A 60 15.03 -8.78 -9.05
N PRO A 61 16.31 -9.20 -9.18
CA PRO A 61 16.82 -9.81 -10.41
C PRO A 61 16.30 -11.23 -10.65
N LEU A 62 15.76 -11.91 -9.63
CA LEU A 62 15.30 -13.29 -9.71
C LEU A 62 13.81 -13.40 -10.01
N GLY A 63 13.01 -12.41 -9.64
CA GLY A 63 11.55 -12.52 -9.61
C GLY A 63 10.89 -12.93 -10.92
N ASP A 64 11.45 -12.56 -12.07
CA ASP A 64 10.90 -12.93 -13.40
C ASP A 64 11.20 -14.39 -13.78
N TYR A 65 12.18 -15.00 -13.12
CA TYR A 65 12.64 -16.37 -13.38
C TYR A 65 12.10 -17.38 -12.38
N LEU A 66 11.55 -16.92 -11.25
CA LEU A 66 10.96 -17.80 -10.24
C LEU A 66 9.58 -18.29 -10.68
N SER A 67 9.35 -19.60 -10.56
CA SER A 67 8.02 -20.18 -10.72
C SER A 67 7.06 -19.59 -9.65
N PRO A 68 5.77 -19.36 -9.97
CA PRO A 68 4.75 -18.95 -8.99
C PRO A 68 4.54 -19.93 -7.82
N GLU A 69 5.07 -21.15 -7.94
CA GLU A 69 5.03 -22.18 -6.90
C GLU A 69 6.18 -22.05 -5.89
N VAL A 70 7.18 -21.20 -6.15
CA VAL A 70 8.30 -20.99 -5.23
C VAL A 70 7.83 -20.18 -4.03
N CYS A 71 7.98 -20.74 -2.83
CA CYS A 71 7.64 -20.08 -1.56
C CYS A 71 8.88 -19.62 -0.78
N ALA A 72 10.06 -20.19 -1.06
CA ALA A 72 11.30 -19.75 -0.44
C ALA A 72 12.51 -19.88 -1.36
N ILE A 73 13.51 -19.03 -1.14
CA ILE A 73 14.82 -19.07 -1.79
C ILE A 73 15.93 -19.04 -0.75
N THR A 74 17.07 -19.67 -1.04
CA THR A 74 18.28 -19.59 -0.21
C THR A 74 19.39 -18.93 -1.00
N VAL A 75 20.08 -17.96 -0.39
CA VAL A 75 21.24 -17.29 -0.97
C VAL A 75 22.50 -17.52 -0.14
N ASP A 76 23.65 -17.48 -0.81
CA ASP A 76 24.96 -17.48 -0.16
C ASP A 76 25.37 -16.09 0.35
N ASP A 77 26.56 -16.03 0.96
CA ASP A 77 27.18 -14.83 1.50
C ASP A 77 27.45 -13.71 0.46
N ASP A 78 27.40 -14.04 -0.83
CA ASP A 78 27.56 -13.10 -1.95
C ASP A 78 26.19 -12.71 -2.55
N GLY A 79 25.08 -13.19 -1.97
CA GLY A 79 23.72 -12.94 -2.42
C GLY A 79 23.29 -13.75 -3.64
N LEU A 80 24.04 -14.80 -4.00
CA LEU A 80 23.73 -15.65 -5.14
C LEU A 80 22.76 -16.76 -4.76
N LEU A 81 21.79 -17.02 -5.64
CA LEU A 81 20.80 -18.08 -5.45
C LEU A 81 21.48 -19.46 -5.41
N THR A 82 21.25 -20.20 -4.32
CA THR A 82 21.77 -21.56 -4.11
C THR A 82 20.67 -22.62 -4.13
N GLU A 83 19.46 -22.27 -3.68
CA GLU A 83 18.34 -23.22 -3.55
C GLU A 83 17.00 -22.49 -3.75
N VAL A 84 16.01 -23.23 -4.26
CA VAL A 84 14.59 -22.82 -4.32
C VAL A 84 13.74 -23.89 -3.65
N SER A 85 12.68 -23.47 -2.97
CA SER A 85 11.74 -24.34 -2.27
C SER A 85 10.31 -24.07 -2.75
N MET A 86 9.55 -25.15 -2.91
CA MET A 86 8.12 -25.16 -3.23
C MET A 86 7.33 -25.88 -2.12
N VAL A 87 7.95 -26.04 -0.94
CA VAL A 87 7.41 -26.78 0.19
C VAL A 87 6.31 -25.92 0.85
N PRO A 88 5.03 -26.37 0.90
CA PRO A 88 3.93 -25.57 1.43
C PRO A 88 4.14 -25.11 2.88
N GLU A 89 4.84 -25.88 3.70
CA GLU A 89 5.17 -25.52 5.08
C GLU A 89 6.11 -24.32 5.20
N GLU A 90 6.77 -23.93 4.10
CA GLU A 90 7.61 -22.74 4.04
C GLU A 90 6.88 -21.52 3.46
N ASP A 91 5.66 -21.71 2.95
CA ASP A 91 4.79 -20.64 2.48
C ASP A 91 4.14 -19.92 3.67
N ASP A 92 4.71 -18.76 4.00
CA ASP A 92 4.18 -17.89 5.06
C ASP A 92 3.09 -16.94 4.53
N THR A 93 2.55 -17.17 3.33
CA THR A 93 1.45 -16.35 2.77
C THR A 93 0.18 -16.55 3.60
N MET A 94 -0.02 -15.67 4.58
CA MET A 94 -1.25 -15.62 5.37
C MET A 94 -2.31 -14.78 4.65
N PHE A 95 -3.38 -15.42 4.19
CA PHE A 95 -4.53 -14.70 3.67
C PHE A 95 -5.34 -14.04 4.79
N LEU A 96 -5.70 -12.77 4.57
CA LEU A 96 -6.61 -12.03 5.42
C LEU A 96 -8.04 -12.53 5.27
N ALA A 97 -8.66 -12.87 6.38
CA ALA A 97 -10.10 -13.07 6.43
C ALA A 97 -10.81 -11.70 6.43
N TYR A 98 -11.07 -11.14 5.24
CA TYR A 98 -11.82 -9.90 5.11
C TYR A 98 -13.21 -9.99 5.75
N PRO A 99 -13.65 -8.98 6.51
CA PRO A 99 -14.94 -9.03 7.18
C PRO A 99 -16.08 -8.99 6.15
N PRO A 100 -17.15 -9.78 6.33
CA PRO A 100 -18.37 -9.63 5.55
C PRO A 100 -18.92 -8.21 5.68
N LEU A 101 -19.33 -7.60 4.57
CA LEU A 101 -19.91 -6.26 4.53
C LEU A 101 -21.14 -6.16 5.45
N SER A 102 -21.90 -7.25 5.61
CA SER A 102 -23.05 -7.33 6.52
C SER A 102 -22.70 -7.14 8.01
N LEU A 103 -21.45 -7.41 8.40
CA LEU A 103 -20.96 -7.15 9.76
C LEU A 103 -20.41 -5.73 9.91
N CYS A 104 -20.15 -5.04 8.80
CA CYS A 104 -19.64 -3.68 8.75
C CYS A 104 -20.79 -2.68 8.61
N GLY A 105 -21.71 -2.65 9.58
CA GLY A 105 -22.91 -1.79 9.52
C GLY A 105 -22.60 -0.30 9.33
N SER A 106 -21.41 0.15 9.75
CA SER A 106 -20.95 1.53 9.55
C SER A 106 -20.63 1.87 8.08
N LEU A 107 -20.58 0.89 7.19
CA LEU A 107 -20.33 1.03 5.74
C LEU A 107 -21.58 0.82 4.90
N ALA A 108 -22.75 0.60 5.51
CA ALA A 108 -23.98 0.29 4.79
C ALA A 108 -24.42 1.40 3.83
N ASP A 109 -24.14 2.66 4.18
CA ASP A 109 -24.48 3.84 3.37
C ASP A 109 -23.40 4.18 2.34
N CYS A 110 -22.25 3.49 2.37
CA CYS A 110 -21.19 3.71 1.41
C CYS A 110 -21.54 3.07 0.07
N ARG A 111 -21.18 3.76 -1.02
CA ARG A 111 -21.15 3.14 -2.34
C ARG A 111 -20.24 1.92 -2.31
N THR A 112 -20.76 0.79 -2.79
CA THR A 112 -20.02 -0.47 -2.85
C THR A 112 -19.66 -0.80 -4.30
N ILE A 113 -18.38 -1.01 -4.55
CA ILE A 113 -17.83 -1.36 -5.86
C ILE A 113 -17.40 -2.82 -5.81
N GLN A 114 -17.86 -3.61 -6.77
CA GLN A 114 -17.46 -5.01 -6.87
C GLN A 114 -16.06 -5.10 -7.46
N TYR A 115 -15.15 -5.80 -6.79
CA TYR A 115 -13.76 -5.97 -7.24
C TYR A 115 -13.69 -6.55 -8.65
N SER A 116 -14.58 -7.50 -8.98
CA SER A 116 -14.68 -8.11 -10.30
C SER A 116 -15.00 -7.13 -11.45
N LYS A 117 -15.34 -5.87 -11.15
CA LYS A 117 -15.57 -4.81 -12.16
C LYS A 117 -14.34 -3.96 -12.42
N PHE A 118 -13.26 -4.15 -11.67
CA PHE A 118 -12.03 -3.41 -11.87
C PHE A 118 -11.23 -3.99 -13.03
N ASP A 119 -10.80 -3.09 -13.92
CA ASP A 119 -9.72 -3.31 -14.87
C ASP A 119 -8.46 -2.65 -14.29
N GLU A 120 -7.44 -3.44 -13.96
CA GLU A 120 -6.14 -2.95 -13.50
C GLU A 120 -5.46 -2.15 -14.63
N LEU A 121 -5.06 -0.91 -14.35
CA LEU A 121 -4.39 -0.03 -15.31
C LEU A 121 -2.91 0.14 -14.99
N ASP A 122 -2.57 0.26 -13.71
CA ASP A 122 -1.19 0.40 -13.22
C ASP A 122 -1.13 0.06 -11.72
N ARG A 123 0.07 -0.03 -11.16
CA ARG A 123 0.33 -0.23 -9.73
C ARG A 123 1.09 0.99 -9.22
N LEU A 124 0.46 1.77 -8.33
CA LEU A 124 1.01 3.05 -7.90
C LEU A 124 2.05 2.88 -6.79
N SER A 125 1.77 1.96 -5.86
CA SER A 125 2.66 1.57 -4.77
C SER A 125 2.21 0.23 -4.21
N PRO A 126 2.97 -0.41 -3.29
CA PRO A 126 2.45 -1.54 -2.54
C PRO A 126 1.10 -1.19 -1.93
N PHE A 127 0.12 -2.09 -2.04
CA PHE A 127 -1.24 -1.93 -1.50
C PHE A 127 -2.13 -0.92 -2.23
N ILE A 128 -1.66 -0.32 -3.33
CA ILE A 128 -2.38 0.71 -4.08
C ILE A 128 -2.32 0.45 -5.59
N ASP A 129 -3.44 -0.01 -6.14
CA ASP A 129 -3.59 -0.21 -7.59
C ASP A 129 -4.33 0.97 -8.22
N LEU A 130 -3.88 1.39 -9.41
CA LEU A 130 -4.67 2.25 -10.28
C LEU A 130 -5.59 1.36 -11.10
N VAL A 131 -6.90 1.50 -10.88
CA VAL A 131 -7.91 0.70 -11.56
C VAL A 131 -8.93 1.59 -12.26
N SER A 132 -9.64 1.00 -13.21
CA SER A 132 -10.83 1.61 -13.79
C SER A 132 -12.05 0.71 -13.66
N TYR A 133 -13.23 1.33 -13.61
CA TYR A 133 -14.51 0.63 -13.69
C TYR A 133 -15.56 1.53 -14.33
N LYS A 134 -16.71 0.96 -14.69
CA LYS A 134 -17.89 1.72 -15.11
C LYS A 134 -18.84 1.90 -13.95
N ASP A 135 -19.22 3.15 -13.68
CA ASP A 135 -20.25 3.47 -12.69
C ASP A 135 -21.65 3.02 -13.13
N GLU A 136 -22.65 3.29 -12.29
CA GLU A 136 -24.05 2.94 -12.53
C GLU A 136 -24.62 3.60 -13.80
N SER A 137 -24.00 4.70 -14.26
CA SER A 137 -24.35 5.40 -15.50
C SER A 137 -23.54 4.90 -16.71
N GLY A 138 -22.66 3.92 -16.51
CA GLY A 138 -21.78 3.38 -17.55
C GLY A 138 -20.58 4.27 -17.87
N VAL A 139 -20.34 5.33 -17.09
CA VAL A 139 -19.22 6.25 -17.29
C VAL A 139 -17.96 5.64 -16.69
N PRO A 140 -16.83 5.61 -17.43
CA PRO A 140 -15.59 5.09 -16.89
C PRO A 140 -15.04 6.03 -15.81
N GLN A 141 -14.73 5.45 -14.66
CA GLN A 141 -14.09 6.08 -13.52
C GLN A 141 -12.68 5.51 -13.39
N LYS A 142 -11.71 6.35 -13.01
CA LYS A 142 -10.37 5.93 -12.58
C LYS A 142 -10.23 6.20 -11.09
N VAL A 143 -9.74 5.20 -10.37
CA VAL A 143 -9.61 5.27 -8.91
C VAL A 143 -8.30 4.65 -8.45
N ALA A 144 -7.78 5.16 -7.33
CA ALA A 144 -6.74 4.49 -6.58
C ALA A 144 -7.42 3.52 -5.62
N PHE A 145 -7.27 2.22 -5.86
CA PHE A 145 -7.79 1.16 -5.02
C PHE A 145 -6.75 0.79 -3.97
N LYS A 146 -7.07 1.09 -2.71
CA LYS A 146 -6.27 0.75 -1.54
C LYS A 146 -6.80 -0.53 -0.89
N PHE A 147 -5.94 -1.50 -0.66
CA PHE A 147 -6.29 -2.77 -0.04
C PHE A 147 -5.11 -3.35 0.73
N ASN A 148 -5.40 -4.02 1.84
CA ASN A 148 -4.37 -4.68 2.63
C ASN A 148 -4.46 -6.18 2.40
N VAL A 149 -3.34 -6.82 2.05
CA VAL A 149 -3.20 -8.28 1.88
C VAL A 149 -2.36 -8.93 2.99
N LEU A 150 -1.75 -8.12 3.87
CA LEU A 150 -0.89 -8.60 4.94
C LEU A 150 -1.70 -8.93 6.20
N ASN A 151 -1.52 -10.14 6.73
CA ASN A 151 -2.03 -10.52 8.05
C ASN A 151 -1.25 -9.87 9.21
N LYS A 152 -1.13 -8.54 9.18
CA LYS A 152 -0.54 -7.71 10.24
C LYS A 152 -1.63 -6.89 10.91
N PRO A 153 -1.91 -7.10 12.22
CA PRO A 153 -2.95 -6.37 12.94
C PRO A 153 -2.85 -4.85 12.83
N ILE A 154 -1.62 -4.32 12.86
CA ILE A 154 -1.40 -2.86 12.77
C ILE A 154 -1.76 -2.32 11.39
N ARG A 155 -1.38 -3.00 10.31
CA ARG A 155 -1.72 -2.59 8.93
C ARG A 155 -3.21 -2.68 8.68
N LEU A 156 -3.85 -3.75 9.17
CA LEU A 156 -5.30 -3.88 9.09
C LEU A 156 -6.01 -2.72 9.77
N ARG A 157 -5.56 -2.37 10.98
CA ARG A 157 -6.11 -1.25 11.72
C ARG A 157 -5.93 0.06 10.95
N MET A 158 -4.73 0.35 10.43
CA MET A 158 -4.46 1.58 9.67
C MET A 158 -5.41 1.73 8.47
N THR A 159 -5.51 0.70 7.62
CA THR A 159 -6.43 0.72 6.46
C THR A 159 -7.88 0.91 6.88
N TRP A 160 -8.27 0.36 8.04
CA TRP A 160 -9.64 0.47 8.56
C TRP A 160 -9.94 1.82 9.19
N ASP A 161 -8.98 2.40 9.91
CA ASP A 161 -9.07 3.73 10.48
C ASP A 161 -9.13 4.76 9.33
N GLU A 162 -8.29 4.65 8.31
CA GLU A 162 -8.33 5.50 7.10
C GLU A 162 -9.69 5.42 6.38
N LEU A 163 -10.22 4.22 6.12
CA LEU A 163 -11.53 4.08 5.49
C LEU A 163 -12.63 4.76 6.31
N ASN A 164 -12.64 4.53 7.63
CA ASN A 164 -13.65 5.13 8.49
C ASN A 164 -13.52 6.66 8.54
N ILE A 165 -12.32 7.22 8.48
CA ILE A 165 -12.11 8.67 8.39
C ILE A 165 -12.66 9.20 7.07
N LEU A 166 -12.19 8.64 5.94
CA LEU A 166 -12.50 9.16 4.60
C LEU A 166 -13.99 9.13 4.26
N LYS A 167 -14.73 8.11 4.74
CA LYS A 167 -16.17 8.03 4.48
C LYS A 167 -16.99 9.08 5.25
N TYR A 168 -16.49 9.55 6.41
CA TYR A 168 -17.20 10.51 7.26
C TYR A 168 -16.82 11.95 6.97
N LEU A 169 -15.67 12.19 6.36
CA LEU A 169 -15.27 13.52 5.93
C LEU A 169 -16.20 14.03 4.81
N PRO A 170 -16.73 15.26 4.92
CA PRO A 170 -17.49 15.84 3.83
C PRO A 170 -16.56 16.19 2.65
N PRO A 171 -17.10 16.38 1.44
CA PRO A 171 -16.31 16.85 0.31
C PRO A 171 -15.59 18.17 0.63
N HIS A 172 -14.27 18.19 0.45
CA HIS A 172 -13.43 19.36 0.67
C HIS A 172 -12.54 19.62 -0.55
N PRO A 173 -12.38 20.87 -1.03
CA PRO A 173 -11.62 21.19 -2.25
C PRO A 173 -10.11 20.92 -2.17
N ASN A 174 -9.59 20.60 -0.99
CA ASN A 174 -8.18 20.27 -0.74
C ASN A 174 -7.98 18.85 -0.18
N LEU A 175 -8.98 17.99 -0.28
CA LEU A 175 -8.88 16.56 0.04
C LEU A 175 -9.12 15.73 -1.21
N VAL A 176 -8.39 14.63 -1.37
CA VAL A 176 -8.72 13.64 -2.41
C VAL A 176 -10.07 12.99 -2.06
N PRO A 177 -11.06 13.02 -2.97
CA PRO A 177 -12.38 12.47 -2.66
C PRO A 177 -12.37 10.96 -2.46
N PHE A 178 -13.08 10.50 -1.43
CA PHE A 178 -13.49 9.11 -1.27
C PHE A 178 -14.45 8.71 -2.41
N ASP A 179 -14.26 7.52 -2.97
CA ASP A 179 -15.12 7.01 -4.06
C ASP A 179 -16.07 5.90 -3.60
N GLY A 180 -15.57 4.94 -2.83
CA GLY A 180 -16.40 3.84 -2.34
C GLY A 180 -15.63 2.72 -1.65
N VAL A 181 -16.40 1.84 -1.01
CA VAL A 181 -15.90 0.59 -0.44
C VAL A 181 -15.78 -0.44 -1.55
N VAL A 182 -14.70 -1.22 -1.54
CA VAL A 182 -14.51 -2.31 -2.51
C VAL A 182 -14.81 -3.63 -1.84
N SER A 183 -15.67 -4.42 -2.48
CA SER A 183 -16.06 -5.74 -1.99
C SER A 183 -15.79 -6.85 -2.99
N ASP A 184 -15.41 -8.01 -2.48
CA ASP A 184 -15.37 -9.27 -3.22
C ASP A 184 -16.11 -10.35 -2.44
N GLU A 185 -16.95 -11.14 -3.12
CA GLU A 185 -17.83 -12.14 -2.50
C GLU A 185 -18.56 -11.66 -1.22
N SER A 186 -19.05 -10.41 -1.21
CA SER A 186 -19.69 -9.74 -0.06
C SER A 186 -18.79 -9.47 1.15
N ARG A 187 -17.46 -9.53 0.99
CA ARG A 187 -16.47 -9.14 2.01
C ARG A 187 -15.79 -7.83 1.62
N VAL A 188 -15.45 -7.02 2.62
CA VAL A 188 -14.76 -5.74 2.37
C VAL A 188 -13.27 -5.98 2.25
N ILE A 189 -12.76 -5.84 1.03
CA ILE A 189 -11.33 -6.08 0.74
C ILE A 189 -10.48 -4.81 0.81
N GLY A 190 -11.13 -3.64 0.72
CA GLY A 190 -10.46 -2.36 0.73
C GLY A 190 -11.41 -1.22 0.33
N PHE A 191 -10.85 -0.14 -0.19
CA PHE A 191 -11.62 1.03 -0.61
C PHE A 191 -10.93 1.79 -1.73
N ALA A 192 -11.68 2.68 -2.38
CA ALA A 192 -11.22 3.45 -3.51
C ALA A 192 -11.32 4.95 -3.23
N THR A 193 -10.32 5.70 -3.69
CA THR A 193 -10.34 7.16 -3.78
C THR A 193 -10.24 7.61 -5.23
N LYS A 194 -10.72 8.82 -5.55
CA LYS A 194 -10.62 9.34 -6.92
C LYS A 194 -9.15 9.47 -7.34
N TYR A 195 -8.83 8.92 -8.51
CA TYR A 195 -7.48 9.08 -9.07
C TYR A 195 -7.32 10.49 -9.64
N ILE A 196 -6.29 11.19 -9.17
CA ILE A 196 -5.90 12.51 -9.67
C ILE A 196 -4.65 12.31 -10.55
N PRO A 197 -4.70 12.60 -11.86
CA PRO A 197 -3.57 12.41 -12.78
C PRO A 197 -2.53 13.51 -12.60
N SER A 198 -1.83 13.50 -11.46
CA SER A 198 -0.82 14.50 -11.11
C SER A 198 0.38 13.90 -10.38
N GLU A 199 1.48 14.62 -10.40
CA GLU A 199 2.67 14.33 -9.60
C GLU A 199 2.43 14.70 -8.14
N ILE A 200 3.04 13.92 -7.24
CA ILE A 200 3.16 14.29 -5.83
C ILE A 200 4.06 15.52 -5.70
N LEU A 201 3.85 16.31 -4.65
CA LEU A 201 4.61 17.53 -4.43
C LEU A 201 6.11 17.27 -4.24
N GLU A 202 6.48 16.09 -3.73
CA GLU A 202 7.89 15.68 -3.58
C GLU A 202 8.64 15.60 -4.92
N ASP A 203 7.97 15.11 -5.97
CA ASP A 203 8.57 14.96 -7.30
C ASP A 203 8.45 16.23 -8.15
N LEU A 204 7.62 17.18 -7.72
CA LEU A 204 7.30 18.38 -8.48
C LEU A 204 8.51 19.32 -8.56
N LYS A 205 9.03 19.51 -9.78
CA LYS A 205 10.16 20.41 -10.07
C LYS A 205 9.79 21.90 -10.15
N ALA A 206 8.73 22.30 -9.45
CA ALA A 206 8.23 23.68 -9.46
C ALA A 206 8.43 24.35 -8.09
N PRO A 207 8.60 25.68 -8.04
CA PRO A 207 8.64 26.40 -6.78
C PRO A 207 7.34 26.21 -5.99
N PHE A 208 7.48 25.95 -4.70
CA PHE A 208 6.36 25.88 -3.77
C PHE A 208 5.63 27.23 -3.70
N ARG A 209 4.30 27.22 -3.85
CA ARG A 209 3.48 28.45 -3.87
C ARG A 209 2.98 28.80 -2.47
N PHE A 210 3.03 30.08 -2.10
CA PHE A 210 2.41 30.56 -0.85
C PHE A 210 0.92 30.25 -0.74
N GLU A 211 0.21 30.19 -1.87
CA GLU A 211 -1.19 29.78 -1.90
C GLU A 211 -1.37 28.33 -1.41
N TRP A 212 -0.44 27.43 -1.72
CA TRP A 212 -0.50 26.04 -1.23
C TRP A 212 -0.31 25.99 0.27
N LEU A 213 0.59 26.80 0.86
CA LEU A 213 0.70 26.88 2.32
C LEU A 213 -0.63 27.28 2.96
N ARG A 214 -1.29 28.31 2.41
CA ARG A 214 -2.59 28.77 2.91
C ARG A 214 -3.65 27.66 2.82
N GLN A 215 -3.74 26.98 1.68
CA GLN A 215 -4.67 25.87 1.48
C GLN A 215 -4.39 24.71 2.44
N LEU A 216 -3.11 24.39 2.67
CA LEU A 216 -2.69 23.37 3.64
C LEU A 216 -3.10 23.76 5.07
N THR A 217 -2.87 25.00 5.49
CA THR A 217 -3.31 25.45 6.83
C THR A 217 -4.83 25.40 6.97
N GLN A 218 -5.58 25.73 5.92
CA GLN A 218 -7.03 25.69 5.94
C GLN A 218 -7.58 24.25 6.06
N VAL A 219 -7.03 23.30 5.31
CA VAL A 219 -7.47 21.90 5.41
C VAL A 219 -7.04 21.26 6.73
N VAL A 220 -5.88 21.65 7.27
CA VAL A 220 -5.43 21.19 8.60
C VAL A 220 -6.33 21.76 9.71
N ASP A 221 -6.68 23.04 9.66
CA ASP A 221 -7.62 23.65 10.60
C ASP A 221 -9.00 22.99 10.51
N PHE A 222 -9.48 22.74 9.29
CA PHE A 222 -10.72 22.01 9.05
C PHE A 222 -10.70 20.61 9.72
N LEU A 223 -9.65 19.82 9.49
CA LEU A 223 -9.52 18.48 10.08
C LEU A 223 -9.40 18.54 11.61
N ASN A 224 -8.50 19.38 12.13
CA ASN A 224 -8.19 19.42 13.56
C ASN A 224 -9.30 20.07 14.38
N LEU A 225 -9.82 21.22 13.93
CA LEU A 225 -10.72 22.05 14.74
C LEU A 225 -12.18 21.67 14.58
N GLU A 226 -12.59 21.19 13.40
CA GLU A 226 -13.99 20.82 13.16
C GLU A 226 -14.26 19.33 13.41
N TYR A 227 -13.31 18.46 13.10
CA TYR A 227 -13.49 16.99 13.20
C TYR A 227 -12.60 16.32 14.25
N GLY A 228 -11.63 17.04 14.82
CA GLY A 228 -10.69 16.47 15.79
C GLY A 228 -9.74 15.43 15.20
N ILE A 229 -9.53 15.45 13.88
CA ILE A 229 -8.71 14.48 13.15
C ILE A 229 -7.34 15.07 12.91
N MET A 230 -6.28 14.39 13.35
CA MET A 230 -4.89 14.72 13.03
C MET A 230 -4.36 13.79 11.95
N HIS A 231 -3.86 14.32 10.83
CA HIS A 231 -3.30 13.51 9.74
C HIS A 231 -2.04 12.71 10.14
N GLN A 232 -1.24 13.27 11.05
CA GLN A 232 0.03 12.73 11.59
C GLN A 232 1.18 12.49 10.59
N ASP A 233 0.91 12.38 9.29
CA ASP A 233 1.96 12.28 8.26
C ASP A 233 1.86 13.35 7.17
N LEU A 234 1.87 14.63 7.57
CA LEU A 234 1.82 15.74 6.61
C LEU A 234 3.22 15.95 6.01
N ALA A 235 3.43 15.43 4.80
CA ALA A 235 4.69 15.48 4.07
C ALA A 235 4.46 15.71 2.56
N PRO A 236 5.46 16.20 1.80
CA PRO A 236 5.34 16.42 0.35
C PRO A 236 4.88 15.18 -0.45
N ARG A 237 5.23 13.97 0.00
CA ARG A 237 4.75 12.70 -0.61
C ARG A 237 3.24 12.48 -0.53
N ASN A 238 2.58 13.09 0.47
CA ASN A 238 1.15 12.94 0.74
C ASN A 238 0.35 14.15 0.21
N LEU A 239 0.94 14.92 -0.71
CA LEU A 239 0.32 16.08 -1.34
C LEU A 239 0.35 15.95 -2.86
N LEU A 240 -0.78 16.21 -3.52
CA LEU A 240 -0.91 16.29 -4.97
C LEU A 240 -1.24 17.72 -5.39
N ILE A 241 -0.85 18.12 -6.61
CA ILE A 241 -1.31 19.39 -7.19
C ILE A 241 -2.35 19.09 -8.27
N GLU A 242 -3.62 19.45 -8.07
CA GLU A 242 -4.65 19.20 -9.07
C GLU A 242 -4.32 19.93 -10.40
N PRO A 243 -4.22 19.23 -11.55
CA PRO A 243 -3.71 19.84 -12.78
C PRO A 243 -4.55 21.00 -13.31
N CYS A 244 -5.88 20.92 -13.14
CA CYS A 244 -6.82 21.89 -13.69
C CYS A 244 -6.96 23.14 -12.82
N THR A 245 -6.97 22.98 -11.49
CA THR A 245 -7.22 24.10 -10.56
C THR A 245 -5.94 24.61 -9.89
N HIS A 246 -4.84 23.86 -10.01
CA HIS A 246 -3.58 24.08 -9.31
C HIS A 246 -3.70 24.14 -7.78
N LYS A 247 -4.75 23.54 -7.22
CA LYS A 247 -4.93 23.39 -5.78
C LYS A 247 -4.12 22.24 -5.23
N VAL A 248 -3.63 22.40 -4.00
CA VAL A 248 -3.05 21.29 -3.25
C VAL A 248 -4.16 20.37 -2.75
N LEU A 249 -3.98 19.06 -2.90
CA LEU A 249 -4.85 18.03 -2.38
C LEU A 249 -4.06 17.18 -1.39
N LEU A 250 -4.59 17.01 -0.19
CA LEU A 250 -4.09 16.11 0.83
C LEU A 250 -4.73 14.73 0.67
N PHE A 251 -3.93 13.69 0.82
CA PHE A 251 -4.36 12.29 0.80
C PHE A 251 -3.48 11.47 1.74
N ASP A 252 -3.81 10.19 1.87
CA ASP A 252 -3.08 9.20 2.66
C ASP A 252 -3.21 9.34 4.19
N PHE A 253 -4.38 8.97 4.70
CA PHE A 253 -4.75 9.10 6.12
C PHE A 253 -4.39 7.84 6.94
N ASP A 254 -3.44 7.02 6.47
CA ASP A 254 -3.05 5.75 7.08
C ASP A 254 -2.52 5.90 8.54
N TRP A 255 -2.01 7.08 8.88
CA TRP A 255 -1.52 7.42 10.22
C TRP A 255 -2.47 8.31 11.02
N ALA A 256 -3.63 8.65 10.47
CA ALA A 256 -4.51 9.63 11.09
C ALA A 256 -5.14 9.09 12.40
N ALA A 257 -5.41 9.99 13.35
CA ALA A 257 -6.10 9.68 14.61
C ALA A 257 -7.05 10.78 15.05
#